data_AF-A0A0C9TCA7-F1
#
_entry.id   AF-A0A0C9TCA7-F1
#
_cell.length_a   1.000
_cell.length_b   1.000
_cell.length_c   1.000
_cell.angle_alpha   90.00
_cell.angle_beta   90.00
_cell.angle_gamma   90.00
#
_symmetry.space_group_name_H-M   'P 1'
#
loop_
_entity.id
_entity.type
_entity.pdbx_description
1 polymer ?
#
loop_
_entity_poly.entity_id
_entity_poly.type
_entity_poly.pdbx_seq_one_letter_code
_entity_poly.pdbx_strand_id
1 'polypeptide(L)'
;MAHGQSTPHPRQPDQPEWTSRGHPFERYANMPNGKRNDQHESAETDSLLARNGGRKPSAEVLTAHSVVAFFVILFMGFSLFMHFTNCPLYPWTMKNVRKGWENEVGSHELLRQNWTMQEYEHTLLEESWKRQAQWHEKEKERKEREEEQHQEQVRKAWEAEAERHRQALEERNRRETERMDSQRRKWQREIDEHDRLVEERRRREEEERQKLNMFWGQVESHQCTTYATREYTALLMNLPTTWEHRVEACKATALEIHGVSYLPKTCEDKGPGVVLGRWEINQNEPDCATFWNWYKDKGCTSQQSGKRRIEHYLENLPHGGDWKEFCATTPASFRGMHFIGAQECFQYNQGTYGHWEIDDSSC
;
A
#
# COMPACT_ATOMS: atom_id res chain seq x y z
N MET A 1 50.44 -4.69 17.85
CA MET A 1 49.97 -4.99 16.48
C MET A 1 48.73 -5.85 16.61
N ALA A 2 47.55 -5.23 16.55
CA ALA A 2 46.26 -5.91 16.59
C ALA A 2 45.37 -5.24 15.54
N HIS A 3 44.96 -6.01 14.54
CA HIS A 3 44.09 -5.55 13.46
C HIS A 3 42.67 -5.35 13.99
N GLY A 4 42.22 -4.09 14.04
CA GLY A 4 40.82 -3.75 14.29
C GLY A 4 39.97 -4.09 13.08
N GLN A 5 39.02 -5.00 13.26
CA GLN A 5 37.98 -5.28 12.28
C GLN A 5 36.91 -4.18 12.36
N SER A 6 36.81 -3.39 11.30
CA SER A 6 35.77 -2.39 11.09
C SER A 6 34.44 -3.06 10.75
N THR A 7 33.43 -2.81 11.57
CA THR A 7 32.02 -3.18 11.33
C THR A 7 31.44 -2.40 10.13
N PRO A 8 30.60 -3.01 9.29
CA PRO A 8 29.98 -2.32 8.17
C PRO A 8 28.76 -1.49 8.61
N HIS A 9 28.73 -0.24 8.14
CA HIS A 9 27.60 0.68 8.29
C HIS A 9 26.32 0.13 7.60
N PRO A 10 25.12 0.29 8.19
CA PRO A 10 23.88 -0.03 7.51
C PRO A 10 23.66 0.94 6.34
N ARG A 11 23.44 0.41 5.12
CA ARG A 11 22.99 1.21 3.97
C ARG A 11 21.61 1.80 4.27
N GLN A 12 21.51 3.13 4.22
CA GLN A 12 20.23 3.82 4.16
C GLN A 12 19.49 3.42 2.87
N PRO A 13 18.17 3.18 2.91
CA PRO A 13 17.38 3.06 1.70
C PRO A 13 17.26 4.43 1.02
N ASP A 14 17.60 4.45 -0.27
CA ASP A 14 17.50 5.63 -1.14
C ASP A 14 16.09 6.22 -1.09
N GLN A 15 16.00 7.50 -0.71
CA GLN A 15 14.77 8.28 -0.83
C GLN A 15 14.53 8.63 -2.31
N PRO A 16 13.30 8.49 -2.83
CA PRO A 16 12.98 9.03 -4.14
C PRO A 16 12.98 10.56 -4.08
N GLU A 17 13.86 11.12 -4.90
CA GLU A 17 14.09 12.53 -5.17
C GLU A 17 12.82 13.15 -5.79
N TRP A 18 11.94 13.71 -4.97
CA TRP A 18 10.83 14.55 -5.44
C TRP A 18 11.37 15.92 -5.85
N THR A 19 11.76 16.04 -7.11
CA THR A 19 12.07 17.34 -7.72
C THR A 19 10.80 18.19 -7.77
N SER A 20 10.68 19.09 -6.80
CA SER A 20 9.84 20.28 -6.88
C SER A 20 10.35 21.19 -8.01
N ARG A 21 9.65 21.20 -9.14
CA ARG A 21 9.65 22.36 -10.06
C ARG A 21 8.27 23.00 -10.01
N GLY A 22 8.19 24.08 -9.26
CA GLY A 22 7.14 25.07 -9.48
C GLY A 22 7.43 25.86 -10.76
N HIS A 23 6.38 26.09 -11.55
CA HIS A 23 6.16 27.40 -12.15
C HIS A 23 4.67 27.60 -12.39
N PRO A 24 4.12 28.77 -12.04
CA PRO A 24 2.76 29.16 -12.34
C PRO A 24 2.73 29.83 -13.72
N PHE A 25 1.69 29.58 -14.52
CA PHE A 25 1.38 30.45 -15.65
C PHE A 25 -0.13 30.61 -15.81
N GLU A 26 -0.56 31.84 -15.57
CA GLU A 26 -1.85 32.37 -15.99
C GLU A 26 -1.99 32.35 -17.52
N ARG A 27 -3.26 32.39 -17.95
CA ARG A 27 -3.79 33.31 -18.98
C ARG A 27 -4.14 32.70 -20.36
N TYR A 28 -5.18 33.33 -20.91
CA TYR A 28 -5.86 33.20 -22.21
C TYR A 28 -6.98 32.16 -22.25
N ALA A 29 -8.27 32.53 -22.18
CA ALA A 29 -9.07 33.41 -23.04
C ALA A 29 -9.37 32.81 -24.43
N ASN A 30 -10.66 32.88 -24.78
CA ASN A 30 -11.25 32.91 -26.13
C ASN A 30 -11.36 31.60 -26.95
N MET A 31 -12.61 31.12 -27.02
CA MET A 31 -13.39 30.65 -28.19
C MET A 31 -12.70 30.57 -29.57
N PRO A 32 -13.07 29.62 -30.47
CA PRO A 32 -14.21 29.89 -31.37
C PRO A 32 -15.09 28.71 -31.80
N ASN A 33 -16.31 29.12 -32.15
CA ASN A 33 -17.24 28.55 -33.12
C ASN A 33 -16.56 28.27 -34.48
N GLY A 34 -16.80 27.11 -35.11
CA GLY A 34 -16.37 26.81 -36.49
C GLY A 34 -16.92 25.45 -36.95
N LYS A 35 -18.04 25.43 -37.67
CA LYS A 35 -18.17 25.43 -39.15
C LYS A 35 -17.51 24.22 -39.84
N ARG A 36 -18.39 23.35 -40.36
CA ARG A 36 -18.57 22.97 -41.79
C ARG A 36 -17.29 22.75 -42.63
N ASN A 37 -17.13 21.52 -43.10
CA ASN A 37 -16.73 21.11 -44.46
C ASN A 37 -17.31 19.69 -44.64
N ASP A 38 -18.26 19.42 -45.53
CA ASP A 38 -18.21 19.40 -47.00
C ASP A 38 -17.26 18.32 -47.58
N GLN A 39 -17.89 17.48 -48.41
CA GLN A 39 -17.37 16.81 -49.62
C GLN A 39 -16.53 15.52 -49.51
N HIS A 40 -17.20 14.41 -49.80
CA HIS A 40 -16.86 13.43 -50.86
C HIS A 40 -18.18 12.69 -51.16
N GLU A 41 -18.92 12.90 -52.24
CA GLU A 41 -18.59 12.89 -53.67
C GLU A 41 -17.98 11.56 -54.12
N SER A 42 -18.88 10.66 -54.55
CA SER A 42 -18.67 9.70 -55.63
C SER A 42 -19.95 9.69 -56.45
N ALA A 43 -19.91 10.48 -57.52
CA ALA A 43 -20.76 10.39 -58.69
C ALA A 43 -20.30 9.21 -59.57
N GLU A 44 -21.05 9.00 -60.66
CA GLU A 44 -20.94 8.00 -61.75
C GLU A 44 -21.98 6.88 -61.65
N THR A 45 -22.89 6.65 -62.60
CA THR A 45 -23.09 7.24 -63.95
C THR A 45 -24.44 6.75 -64.50
N ASP A 46 -25.09 7.62 -65.28
CA ASP A 46 -25.77 7.38 -66.56
C ASP A 46 -26.68 6.16 -66.79
N SER A 47 -27.91 6.43 -67.23
CA SER A 47 -28.22 6.42 -68.67
C SER A 47 -29.71 6.71 -68.94
N LEU A 48 -30.02 7.99 -69.19
CA LEU A 48 -31.10 8.37 -70.09
C LEU A 48 -30.53 8.42 -71.51
N LEU A 49 -30.97 7.53 -72.39
CA LEU A 49 -30.80 7.69 -73.83
C LEU A 49 -32.16 7.63 -74.53
N ALA A 50 -32.51 8.78 -75.09
CA ALA A 50 -33.49 8.94 -76.16
C ALA A 50 -32.87 8.50 -77.50
N ARG A 51 -33.64 7.81 -78.36
CA ARG A 51 -33.48 7.73 -79.82
C ARG A 51 -34.75 7.08 -80.40
N ASN A 52 -35.68 7.71 -81.11
CA ASN A 52 -35.67 8.66 -82.23
C ASN A 52 -35.34 8.00 -83.60
N GLY A 53 -36.33 8.05 -84.51
CA GLY A 53 -36.30 7.65 -85.92
C GLY A 53 -37.73 7.30 -86.35
N GLY A 54 -38.49 8.15 -87.06
CA GLY A 54 -38.21 8.76 -88.37
C GLY A 54 -38.60 7.76 -89.48
N ARG A 55 -39.30 8.04 -90.58
CA ARG A 55 -39.84 9.21 -91.33
C ARG A 55 -40.84 8.58 -92.35
N LYS A 56 -42.02 9.19 -92.59
CA LYS A 56 -42.52 9.87 -93.84
C LYS A 56 -42.52 9.05 -95.17
N PRO A 57 -43.11 9.54 -96.29
CA PRO A 57 -44.52 9.86 -96.62
C PRO A 57 -44.94 9.28 -98.02
N SER A 58 -46.22 9.39 -98.41
CA SER A 58 -46.64 9.47 -99.83
C SER A 58 -48.07 10.03 -99.88
N ALA A 59 -48.30 11.32 -100.15
CA ALA A 59 -48.38 11.93 -101.49
C ALA A 59 -49.40 11.19 -102.38
N GLU A 60 -50.62 11.71 -102.42
CA GLU A 60 -51.19 12.43 -103.58
C GLU A 60 -51.54 11.51 -104.75
N VAL A 61 -52.83 11.34 -105.04
CA VAL A 61 -53.36 11.52 -106.41
C VAL A 61 -54.78 12.06 -106.31
N LEU A 62 -54.89 13.34 -106.64
CA LEU A 62 -56.09 14.08 -106.94
C LEU A 62 -56.43 13.81 -108.41
N THR A 63 -57.49 13.05 -108.71
CA THR A 63 -58.03 13.00 -110.08
C THR A 63 -59.55 12.94 -110.12
N ALA A 64 -60.10 13.95 -110.78
CA ALA A 64 -61.25 13.88 -111.67
C ALA A 64 -62.66 13.90 -111.02
N HIS A 65 -63.07 15.11 -110.63
CA HIS A 65 -64.45 15.57 -110.39
C HIS A 65 -65.40 15.47 -111.61
N SER A 66 -65.29 14.45 -112.46
CA SER A 66 -66.21 14.19 -113.58
C SER A 66 -66.94 12.84 -113.50
N VAL A 67 -66.60 11.97 -112.54
CA VAL A 67 -67.31 10.70 -112.27
C VAL A 67 -68.31 10.85 -111.12
N VAL A 68 -68.10 11.84 -110.23
CA VAL A 68 -68.93 12.10 -109.04
C VAL A 68 -70.37 12.48 -109.42
N ALA A 69 -70.61 13.17 -110.54
CA ALA A 69 -71.98 13.51 -110.96
C ALA A 69 -72.78 12.28 -111.45
N PHE A 70 -72.13 11.30 -112.07
CA PHE A 70 -72.77 10.04 -112.48
C PHE A 70 -73.05 9.13 -111.27
N PHE A 71 -72.14 9.13 -110.29
CA PHE A 71 -72.38 8.48 -109.00
C PHE A 71 -73.49 9.16 -108.20
N VAL A 72 -73.66 10.48 -108.25
CA VAL A 72 -74.78 11.14 -107.54
C VAL A 72 -76.14 10.81 -108.16
N ILE A 73 -76.24 10.64 -109.49
CA ILE A 73 -77.49 10.23 -110.15
C ILE A 73 -77.76 8.72 -109.94
N LEU A 74 -76.74 7.86 -110.02
CA LEU A 74 -76.84 6.46 -109.63
C LEU A 74 -77.15 6.31 -108.13
N PHE A 75 -76.61 7.17 -107.27
CA PHE A 75 -76.84 7.18 -105.84
C PHE A 75 -78.25 7.68 -105.50
N MET A 76 -78.82 8.64 -106.25
CA MET A 76 -80.23 9.02 -106.08
C MET A 76 -81.20 7.95 -106.62
N GLY A 77 -80.88 7.30 -107.74
CA GLY A 77 -81.64 6.15 -108.24
C GLY A 77 -81.54 4.92 -107.32
N PHE A 78 -80.36 4.64 -106.78
CA PHE A 78 -80.11 3.59 -105.79
C PHE A 78 -80.71 3.93 -104.43
N SER A 79 -80.71 5.20 -104.01
CA SER A 79 -81.37 5.63 -102.77
C SER A 79 -82.89 5.52 -102.87
N LEU A 80 -83.49 5.80 -104.03
CA LEU A 80 -84.92 5.56 -104.27
C LEU A 80 -85.24 4.06 -104.36
N PHE A 81 -84.40 3.24 -105.00
CA PHE A 81 -84.59 1.78 -105.04
C PHE A 81 -84.41 1.13 -103.66
N MET A 82 -83.41 1.55 -102.88
CA MET A 82 -83.18 1.08 -101.50
C MET A 82 -84.26 1.54 -100.52
N HIS A 83 -84.95 2.66 -100.78
CA HIS A 83 -86.12 3.08 -100.00
C HIS A 83 -87.36 2.24 -100.29
N PHE A 84 -87.55 1.74 -101.52
CA PHE A 84 -88.67 0.85 -101.85
C PHE A 84 -88.43 -0.60 -101.38
N THR A 85 -87.18 -1.07 -101.30
CA THR A 85 -86.87 -2.43 -100.80
C THR A 85 -86.68 -2.51 -99.27
N ASN A 86 -86.56 -1.38 -98.56
CA ASN A 86 -86.49 -1.33 -97.09
C ASN A 86 -87.80 -0.81 -96.45
N CYS A 87 -88.96 -1.13 -97.05
CA CYS A 87 -90.24 -0.87 -96.41
C CYS A 87 -90.55 -2.02 -95.41
N PRO A 88 -90.65 -1.77 -94.09
CA PRO A 88 -90.60 -2.79 -93.03
C PRO A 88 -91.87 -3.66 -92.87
N LEU A 89 -92.72 -3.73 -93.90
CA LEU A 89 -94.00 -4.47 -93.87
C LEU A 89 -94.04 -5.68 -94.81
N TYR A 90 -92.88 -6.21 -95.22
CA TYR A 90 -92.82 -7.45 -95.99
C TYR A 90 -92.72 -8.68 -95.06
N PRO A 91 -93.52 -9.76 -95.26
CA PRO A 91 -93.57 -10.92 -94.36
C PRO A 91 -92.25 -11.67 -94.17
N TRP A 92 -91.35 -11.69 -95.17
CA TRP A 92 -90.05 -12.37 -95.04
C TRP A 92 -89.06 -11.57 -94.17
N THR A 93 -89.11 -10.24 -94.21
CA THR A 93 -88.31 -9.36 -93.35
C THR A 93 -88.68 -9.53 -91.88
N MET A 94 -89.98 -9.65 -91.55
CA MET A 94 -90.42 -9.94 -90.17
C MET A 94 -89.96 -11.31 -89.66
N LYS A 95 -89.82 -12.31 -90.53
CA LYS A 95 -89.25 -13.63 -90.15
C LYS A 95 -87.76 -13.53 -89.84
N ASN A 96 -87.01 -12.74 -90.61
CA ASN A 96 -85.58 -12.49 -90.34
C ASN A 96 -85.37 -11.63 -89.10
N VAL A 97 -86.24 -10.63 -88.85
CA VAL A 97 -86.22 -9.83 -87.61
C VAL A 97 -86.57 -10.69 -86.40
N ARG A 98 -87.57 -11.58 -86.49
CA ARG A 98 -87.91 -12.51 -85.40
C ARG A 98 -86.78 -13.48 -85.10
N LYS A 99 -86.15 -14.06 -86.14
CA LYS A 99 -85.00 -14.94 -85.97
C LYS A 99 -83.77 -14.18 -85.43
N GLY A 100 -83.60 -12.91 -85.82
CA GLY A 100 -82.61 -12.01 -85.24
C GLY A 100 -82.85 -11.78 -83.75
N TRP A 101 -84.09 -11.49 -83.37
CA TRP A 101 -84.51 -11.33 -81.97
C TRP A 101 -84.36 -12.62 -81.15
N GLU A 102 -84.71 -13.79 -81.69
CA GLU A 102 -84.53 -15.08 -81.01
C GLU A 102 -83.04 -15.39 -80.78
N ASN A 103 -82.19 -15.09 -81.77
CA ASN A 103 -80.73 -15.20 -81.64
C ASN A 103 -80.18 -14.18 -80.63
N GLU A 104 -80.71 -12.95 -80.62
CA GLU A 104 -80.32 -11.89 -79.69
C GLU A 104 -80.74 -12.21 -78.26
N VAL A 105 -81.96 -12.74 -78.05
CA VAL A 105 -82.45 -13.23 -76.75
C VAL A 105 -81.60 -14.41 -76.29
N GLY A 106 -81.30 -15.37 -77.15
CA GLY A 106 -80.41 -16.49 -76.82
C GLY A 106 -78.99 -16.03 -76.48
N SER A 107 -78.46 -15.04 -77.21
CA SER A 107 -77.17 -14.41 -76.91
C SER A 107 -77.20 -13.65 -75.59
N HIS A 108 -78.28 -12.94 -75.28
CA HIS A 108 -78.48 -12.24 -74.01
C HIS A 108 -78.62 -13.21 -72.85
N GLU A 109 -79.26 -14.37 -73.05
CA GLU A 109 -79.41 -15.39 -72.01
C GLU A 109 -78.08 -16.08 -71.70
N LEU A 110 -77.27 -16.40 -72.73
CA LEU A 110 -75.89 -16.87 -72.56
C LEU A 110 -75.02 -15.82 -71.87
N LEU A 111 -75.15 -14.55 -72.26
CA LEU A 111 -74.44 -13.44 -71.62
C LEU A 111 -74.86 -13.31 -70.16
N ARG A 112 -76.15 -13.44 -69.84
CA ARG A 112 -76.68 -13.39 -68.47
C ARG A 112 -76.16 -14.56 -67.63
N GLN A 113 -76.12 -15.77 -68.18
CA GLN A 113 -75.53 -16.93 -67.51
C GLN A 113 -74.03 -16.72 -67.24
N ASN A 114 -73.31 -16.17 -68.21
CA ASN A 114 -71.90 -15.84 -68.05
C ASN A 114 -71.69 -14.76 -66.97
N TRP A 115 -72.52 -13.72 -66.95
CA TRP A 115 -72.51 -12.71 -65.88
C TRP A 115 -72.78 -13.31 -64.51
N THR A 116 -73.79 -14.17 -64.37
CA THR A 116 -74.07 -14.84 -63.09
C THR A 116 -72.94 -15.76 -62.64
N MET A 117 -72.25 -16.41 -63.59
CA MET A 117 -71.06 -17.23 -63.30
C MET A 117 -69.90 -16.34 -62.82
N GLN A 118 -69.64 -15.22 -63.51
CA GLN A 118 -68.59 -14.28 -63.13
C GLN A 118 -68.86 -13.60 -61.79
N GLU A 119 -70.11 -13.27 -61.49
CA GLU A 119 -70.51 -12.74 -60.18
C GLU A 119 -70.29 -13.77 -59.08
N TYR A 120 -70.61 -15.05 -59.34
CA TYR A 120 -70.31 -16.14 -58.43
C TYR A 120 -68.80 -16.35 -58.23
N GLU A 121 -68.01 -16.33 -59.30
CA GLU A 121 -66.53 -16.40 -59.20
C GLU A 121 -65.96 -15.21 -58.43
N HIS A 122 -66.48 -14.00 -58.66
CA HIS A 122 -66.05 -12.80 -57.96
C HIS A 122 -66.37 -12.86 -56.47
N THR A 123 -67.57 -13.33 -56.09
CA THR A 123 -67.93 -13.52 -54.68
C THR A 123 -67.07 -14.56 -53.99
N LEU A 124 -66.80 -15.71 -54.63
CA LEU A 124 -65.85 -16.71 -54.11
C LEU A 124 -64.45 -16.15 -53.93
N LEU A 125 -63.99 -15.36 -54.91
CA LEU A 125 -62.70 -14.69 -54.85
C LEU A 125 -62.69 -13.72 -53.65
N GLU A 126 -63.69 -12.85 -53.51
CA GLU A 126 -63.80 -11.91 -52.38
C GLU A 126 -63.79 -12.62 -51.02
N GLU A 127 -64.51 -13.75 -50.88
CA GLU A 127 -64.47 -14.57 -49.67
C GLU A 127 -63.10 -15.19 -49.41
N SER A 128 -62.38 -15.59 -50.47
CA SER A 128 -61.01 -16.10 -50.36
C SER A 128 -60.04 -15.00 -49.88
N TRP A 129 -60.16 -13.78 -50.41
CA TRP A 129 -59.38 -12.62 -49.98
C TRP A 129 -59.69 -12.23 -48.53
N LYS A 130 -60.97 -12.24 -48.12
CA LYS A 130 -61.37 -12.00 -46.73
C LYS A 130 -60.75 -13.02 -45.77
N ARG A 131 -60.77 -14.31 -46.13
CA ARG A 131 -60.12 -15.36 -45.32
C ARG A 131 -58.61 -15.18 -45.25
N GLN A 132 -57.97 -14.83 -46.37
CA GLN A 132 -56.53 -14.59 -46.41
C GLN A 132 -56.14 -13.35 -45.60
N ALA A 133 -56.93 -12.27 -45.67
CA ALA A 133 -56.72 -11.06 -44.89
C ALA A 133 -56.85 -11.34 -43.37
N GLN A 134 -57.91 -12.05 -42.96
CA GLN A 134 -58.09 -12.46 -41.56
C GLN A 134 -56.95 -13.38 -41.08
N TRP A 135 -56.46 -14.27 -41.94
CA TRP A 135 -55.31 -15.11 -41.62
C TRP A 135 -54.04 -14.29 -41.42
N HIS A 136 -53.74 -13.34 -42.31
CA HIS A 136 -52.59 -12.44 -42.18
C HIS A 136 -52.67 -11.55 -40.94
N GLU A 137 -53.86 -11.07 -40.58
CA GLU A 137 -54.08 -10.27 -39.37
C GLU A 137 -53.79 -11.10 -38.11
N LYS A 138 -54.34 -12.32 -38.01
CA LYS A 138 -54.04 -13.23 -36.90
C LYS A 138 -52.57 -13.62 -36.82
N GLU A 139 -51.92 -13.82 -37.97
CA GLU A 139 -50.50 -14.12 -38.04
C GLU A 139 -49.65 -12.93 -37.56
N LYS A 140 -50.05 -11.71 -37.92
CA LYS A 140 -49.40 -10.48 -37.44
C LYS A 140 -49.55 -10.34 -35.93
N GLU A 141 -50.76 -10.50 -35.39
CA GLU A 141 -51.02 -10.47 -33.94
C GLU A 141 -50.26 -11.56 -33.18
N ARG A 142 -50.08 -12.75 -33.79
CA ARG A 142 -49.28 -13.82 -33.21
C ARG A 142 -47.81 -13.40 -33.12
N LYS A 143 -47.25 -12.89 -34.21
CA LYS A 143 -45.85 -12.41 -34.25
C LYS A 143 -45.61 -11.26 -33.28
N GLU A 144 -46.55 -10.32 -33.19
CA GLU A 144 -46.46 -9.19 -32.26
C GLU A 144 -46.45 -9.69 -30.80
N ARG A 145 -47.32 -10.64 -30.44
CA ARG A 145 -47.29 -11.27 -29.10
C ARG A 145 -46.00 -12.04 -28.83
N GLU A 146 -45.48 -12.76 -29.82
CA GLU A 146 -44.21 -13.48 -29.69
C GLU A 146 -43.04 -12.50 -29.51
N GLU A 147 -43.04 -11.38 -30.23
CA GLU A 147 -42.04 -10.32 -30.10
C GLU A 147 -42.13 -9.62 -28.75
N GLU A 148 -43.33 -9.28 -28.27
CA GLU A 148 -43.56 -8.71 -26.95
C GLU A 148 -43.07 -9.65 -25.84
N GLN A 149 -43.40 -10.94 -25.92
CA GLN A 149 -42.92 -11.95 -24.97
C GLN A 149 -41.40 -12.08 -25.02
N HIS A 150 -40.80 -12.07 -26.21
CA HIS A 150 -39.36 -12.12 -26.37
C HIS A 150 -38.69 -10.87 -25.76
N GLN A 151 -39.21 -9.68 -26.03
CA GLN A 151 -38.71 -8.44 -25.46
C GLN A 151 -38.85 -8.41 -23.93
N GLU A 152 -39.96 -8.93 -23.39
CA GLU A 152 -40.14 -9.03 -21.93
C GLU A 152 -39.14 -10.01 -21.30
N GLN A 153 -38.89 -11.17 -21.94
CA GLN A 153 -37.87 -12.12 -21.50
C GLN A 153 -36.47 -11.50 -21.53
N VAL A 154 -36.13 -10.79 -22.60
CA VAL A 154 -34.85 -10.08 -22.72
C VAL A 154 -34.72 -9.02 -21.62
N ARG A 155 -35.78 -8.25 -21.35
CA ARG A 155 -35.78 -7.24 -20.27
C ARG A 155 -35.56 -7.87 -18.90
N LYS A 156 -36.29 -8.95 -18.59
CA LYS A 156 -36.13 -9.71 -17.34
C LYS A 156 -34.73 -10.30 -17.20
N ALA A 157 -34.16 -10.83 -18.28
CA ALA A 157 -32.79 -11.35 -18.28
C ALA A 157 -31.77 -10.25 -18.02
N TRP A 158 -31.96 -9.08 -18.64
CA TRP A 158 -31.08 -7.92 -18.47
C TRP A 158 -31.17 -7.31 -17.07
N GLU A 159 -32.38 -7.19 -16.51
CA GLU A 159 -32.58 -6.76 -15.12
C GLU A 159 -31.91 -7.70 -14.12
N ALA A 160 -32.04 -9.02 -14.32
CA ALA A 160 -31.38 -10.02 -13.49
C ALA A 160 -29.86 -9.96 -13.61
N GLU A 161 -29.33 -9.69 -14.80
CA GLU A 161 -27.89 -9.51 -15.02
C GLU A 161 -27.36 -8.21 -14.38
N ALA A 162 -28.08 -7.11 -14.54
CA ALA A 162 -27.74 -5.84 -13.93
C ALA A 162 -27.71 -5.93 -12.40
N GLU A 163 -28.67 -6.66 -11.80
CA GLU A 163 -28.70 -6.89 -10.35
C GLU A 163 -27.52 -7.77 -9.90
N ARG A 164 -27.21 -8.85 -10.61
CA ARG A 164 -26.00 -9.66 -10.34
C ARG A 164 -24.72 -8.82 -10.42
N HIS A 165 -24.62 -7.94 -11.42
CA HIS A 165 -23.47 -7.06 -11.58
C HIS A 165 -23.36 -6.04 -10.44
N ARG A 166 -24.49 -5.47 -9.99
CA ARG A 166 -24.54 -4.56 -8.84
C ARG A 166 -24.07 -5.24 -7.56
N GLN A 167 -24.60 -6.43 -7.26
CA GLN A 167 -24.20 -7.22 -6.09
C GLN A 167 -22.71 -7.61 -6.15
N ALA A 168 -22.21 -8.00 -7.31
CA ALA A 168 -20.80 -8.31 -7.51
C ALA A 168 -19.89 -7.08 -7.27
N LEU A 169 -20.33 -5.90 -7.67
CA LEU A 169 -19.60 -4.65 -7.44
C LEU A 169 -19.61 -4.25 -5.95
N GLU A 170 -20.75 -4.35 -5.28
CA GLU A 170 -20.87 -4.09 -3.84
C GLU A 170 -20.00 -5.06 -3.03
N GLU A 171 -20.01 -6.34 -3.37
CA GLU A 171 -19.15 -7.36 -2.75
C GLU A 171 -17.66 -7.06 -2.97
N ARG A 172 -17.28 -6.63 -4.18
CA ARG A 172 -15.90 -6.21 -4.48
C ARG A 172 -15.49 -5.00 -3.62
N ASN A 173 -16.34 -3.98 -3.56
CA ASN A 173 -16.08 -2.77 -2.78
C ASN A 173 -16.01 -3.09 -1.27
N ARG A 174 -16.84 -4.01 -0.78
CA ARG A 174 -16.79 -4.48 0.61
C ARG A 174 -15.45 -5.14 0.92
N ARG A 175 -15.01 -6.09 0.07
CA ARG A 175 -13.72 -6.77 0.22
C ARG A 175 -12.55 -5.81 0.15
N GLU A 176 -12.61 -4.81 -0.73
CA GLU A 176 -11.56 -3.79 -0.85
C GLU A 176 -11.50 -2.92 0.40
N THR A 177 -12.66 -2.49 0.92
CA THR A 177 -12.75 -1.72 2.18
C THR A 177 -12.19 -2.52 3.35
N GLU A 178 -12.56 -3.80 3.49
CA GLU A 178 -12.04 -4.69 4.53
C GLU A 178 -10.52 -4.88 4.43
N ARG A 179 -9.98 -4.99 3.21
CA ARG A 179 -8.53 -5.07 2.97
C ARG A 179 -7.83 -3.78 3.39
N MET A 180 -8.35 -2.63 2.97
CA MET A 180 -7.79 -1.32 3.32
C MET A 180 -7.85 -1.07 4.83
N ASP A 181 -8.93 -1.46 5.50
CA ASP A 181 -9.06 -1.32 6.96
C ASP A 181 -8.16 -2.30 7.71
N SER A 182 -7.97 -3.51 7.20
CA SER A 182 -6.99 -4.46 7.72
C SER A 182 -5.56 -3.90 7.61
N GLN A 183 -5.21 -3.29 6.47
CA GLN A 183 -3.92 -2.63 6.29
C GLN A 183 -3.76 -1.43 7.21
N ARG A 184 -4.78 -0.57 7.35
CA ARG A 184 -4.76 0.56 8.30
C ARG A 184 -4.53 0.09 9.73
N ARG A 185 -5.22 -0.97 10.17
CA ARG A 185 -5.01 -1.55 11.51
C ARG A 185 -3.61 -2.14 11.67
N LYS A 186 -3.05 -2.75 10.63
CA LYS A 186 -1.67 -3.26 10.67
C LYS A 186 -0.66 -2.11 10.79
N TRP A 187 -0.79 -1.09 9.95
CA TRP A 187 0.03 0.11 9.97
C TRP A 187 -0.04 0.86 11.30
N GLN A 188 -1.24 1.00 11.87
CA GLN A 188 -1.41 1.63 13.18
C GLN A 188 -0.64 0.87 14.27
N ARG A 189 -0.68 -0.47 14.27
CA ARG A 189 0.11 -1.27 15.21
C ARG A 189 1.62 -1.09 15.02
N GLU A 190 2.08 -0.98 13.78
CA GLU A 190 3.50 -0.73 13.47
C GLU A 190 3.94 0.66 13.96
N ILE A 191 3.10 1.69 13.82
CA ILE A 191 3.33 3.01 14.39
C ILE A 191 3.37 2.95 15.92
N ASP A 192 2.36 2.36 16.55
CA ASP A 192 2.28 2.27 18.01
C ASP A 192 3.48 1.52 18.61
N GLU A 193 3.96 0.48 17.92
CA GLU A 193 5.17 -0.27 18.30
C GLU A 193 6.44 0.57 18.10
N HIS A 194 6.55 1.28 16.97
CA HIS A 194 7.66 2.19 16.71
C HIS A 194 7.76 3.29 17.77
N ASP A 195 6.66 3.94 18.10
CA ASP A 195 6.61 5.01 19.09
C ASP A 195 7.01 4.51 20.48
N ARG A 196 6.58 3.31 20.88
CA ARG A 196 7.03 2.66 22.13
C ARG A 196 8.54 2.42 22.15
N LEU A 197 9.10 1.91 21.06
CA LEU A 197 10.53 1.63 20.95
C LEU A 197 11.37 2.92 20.94
N VAL A 198 10.87 3.98 20.31
CA VAL A 198 11.51 5.30 20.31
C VAL A 198 11.52 5.89 21.72
N GLU A 199 10.40 5.85 22.43
CA GLU A 199 10.32 6.37 23.80
C GLU A 199 11.19 5.55 24.77
N GLU A 200 11.23 4.22 24.64
CA GLU A 200 12.11 3.38 25.43
C GLU A 200 13.59 3.69 25.18
N ARG A 201 13.98 3.89 23.90
CA ARG A 201 15.34 4.30 23.55
C ARG A 201 15.68 5.65 24.18
N ARG A 202 14.78 6.62 24.05
CA ARG A 202 14.96 7.96 24.63
C ARG A 202 15.16 7.88 26.15
N ARG A 203 14.37 7.07 26.85
CA ARG A 203 14.51 6.84 28.30
C ARG A 203 15.88 6.27 28.65
N ARG A 204 16.35 5.24 27.93
CA ARG A 204 17.69 4.66 28.14
C ARG A 204 18.81 5.66 27.88
N GLU A 205 18.72 6.44 26.80
CA GLU A 205 19.71 7.48 26.50
C GLU A 205 19.73 8.58 27.57
N GLU A 206 18.58 8.96 28.11
CA GLU A 206 18.49 9.92 29.20
C GLU A 206 19.06 9.38 30.51
N GLU A 207 18.75 8.12 30.86
CA GLU A 207 19.36 7.41 32.00
C GLU A 207 20.89 7.34 31.88
N GLU A 208 21.42 6.99 30.70
CA GLU A 208 22.86 6.93 30.45
C GLU A 208 23.52 8.32 30.51
N ARG A 209 22.86 9.36 29.97
CA ARG A 209 23.34 10.75 30.11
C ARG A 209 23.39 11.19 31.57
N GLN A 210 22.39 10.80 32.36
CA GLN A 210 22.37 11.11 33.79
C GLN A 210 23.52 10.39 34.51
N LYS A 211 23.79 9.11 34.21
CA LYS A 211 24.94 8.36 34.75
C LYS A 211 26.27 8.99 34.38
N LEU A 212 26.46 9.38 33.12
CA LEU A 212 27.71 9.97 32.63
C LEU A 212 27.99 11.37 33.20
N ASN A 213 26.97 12.05 33.73
CA ASN A 213 27.13 13.36 34.36
C ASN A 213 27.39 13.27 35.88
N MET A 214 27.44 12.05 36.44
CA MET A 214 27.83 11.81 37.83
C MET A 214 29.36 11.78 37.93
N PHE A 215 29.92 12.51 38.89
CA PHE A 215 31.36 12.52 39.12
C PHE A 215 31.67 12.65 40.60
N TRP A 216 32.87 12.22 40.99
CA TRP A 216 33.36 12.39 42.34
C TRP A 216 33.78 13.84 42.58
N GLY A 217 33.22 14.46 43.61
CA GLY A 217 33.55 15.82 44.04
C GLY A 217 34.93 15.89 44.71
N GLN A 218 35.03 16.73 45.75
CA GLN A 218 36.28 16.85 46.50
C GLN A 218 36.67 15.50 47.12
N VAL A 219 37.86 15.02 46.76
CA VAL A 219 38.46 13.80 47.31
C VAL A 219 39.25 14.21 48.56
N GLU A 220 38.91 13.59 49.68
CA GLU A 220 39.57 13.78 50.97
C GLU A 220 40.42 12.55 51.28
N SER A 221 41.70 12.78 51.53
CA SER A 221 42.63 11.75 52.02
C SER A 221 42.64 11.74 53.54
N HIS A 222 42.48 10.57 54.16
CA HIS A 222 42.54 10.40 55.60
C HIS A 222 43.91 9.89 56.06
N GLN A 223 44.01 9.59 57.36
CA GLN A 223 45.21 9.01 57.94
C GLN A 223 45.47 7.60 57.39
N CYS A 224 46.74 7.20 57.40
CA CYS A 224 47.13 5.85 57.01
C CYS A 224 46.57 4.84 58.03
N THR A 225 45.93 3.77 57.56
CA THR A 225 45.28 2.77 58.42
C THR A 225 46.19 1.59 58.70
N THR A 226 46.92 1.10 57.69
CA THR A 226 47.85 -0.04 57.77
C THR A 226 49.04 0.17 56.81
N TYR A 227 49.96 -0.81 56.73
CA TYR A 227 51.12 -0.74 55.82
C TYR A 227 50.68 -0.42 54.39
N ALA A 228 51.27 0.65 53.84
CA ALA A 228 51.03 1.16 52.49
C ALA A 228 49.54 1.41 52.17
N THR A 229 48.70 1.58 53.19
CA THR A 229 47.25 1.68 53.04
C THR A 229 46.70 2.99 53.59
N ARG A 230 45.94 3.69 52.75
CA ARG A 230 45.28 4.95 53.07
C ARG A 230 43.79 4.88 52.74
N GLU A 231 42.98 5.48 53.61
CA GLU A 231 41.56 5.66 53.37
C GLU A 231 41.30 6.97 52.61
N TYR A 232 40.44 6.90 51.61
CA TYR A 232 39.96 8.05 50.84
C TYR A 232 38.46 8.13 50.92
N THR A 233 37.92 9.35 50.93
CA THR A 233 36.48 9.58 50.82
C THR A 233 36.17 10.67 49.82
N ALA A 234 35.01 10.56 49.15
CA ALA A 234 34.55 11.55 48.20
C ALA A 234 33.02 11.52 48.12
N LEU A 235 32.42 12.68 47.85
CA LEU A 235 30.98 12.79 47.61
C LEU A 235 30.68 12.60 46.13
N LEU A 236 29.69 11.77 45.81
CA LEU A 236 29.18 11.64 44.45
C LEU A 236 28.29 12.85 44.13
N MET A 237 28.74 13.68 43.19
CA MET A 237 28.06 14.90 42.77
C MET A 237 27.13 14.64 41.58
N ASN A 238 26.21 15.59 41.34
CA ASN A 238 25.21 15.54 40.26
C ASN A 238 24.26 14.34 40.29
N LEU A 239 24.05 13.75 41.47
CA LEU A 239 23.08 12.68 41.66
C LEU A 239 21.67 13.28 41.75
N PRO A 240 20.72 12.94 40.86
CA PRO A 240 19.36 13.47 40.94
C PRO A 240 18.71 13.12 42.28
N THR A 241 18.05 14.08 42.92
CA THR A 241 17.43 13.88 44.25
C THR A 241 16.33 12.82 44.25
N THR A 242 15.67 12.62 43.10
CA THR A 242 14.60 11.64 42.86
C THR A 242 15.12 10.27 42.39
N TRP A 243 16.43 10.08 42.25
CA TRP A 243 16.99 8.82 41.80
C TRP A 243 16.88 7.76 42.90
N GLU A 244 16.28 6.60 42.61
CA GLU A 244 16.08 5.53 43.59
C GLU A 244 17.37 4.73 43.85
N HIS A 245 18.21 4.55 42.82
CA HIS A 245 19.38 3.68 42.84
C HIS A 245 20.68 4.42 43.18
N ARG A 246 20.66 5.21 44.25
CA ARG A 246 21.76 6.12 44.64
C ARG A 246 23.03 5.37 45.05
N VAL A 247 22.86 4.29 45.83
CA VAL A 247 23.97 3.47 46.33
C VAL A 247 24.58 2.64 45.21
N GLU A 248 23.78 2.16 44.27
CA GLU A 248 24.24 1.45 43.07
C GLU A 248 25.05 2.36 42.15
N ALA A 249 24.63 3.62 41.97
CA ALA A 249 25.40 4.61 41.22
C ALA A 249 26.78 4.84 41.85
N CYS A 250 26.85 4.98 43.18
CA CYS A 250 28.12 5.07 43.90
C CYS A 250 29.01 3.84 43.65
N LYS A 251 28.47 2.62 43.76
CA LYS A 251 29.23 1.38 43.54
C LYS A 251 29.73 1.21 42.10
N ALA A 252 29.04 1.81 41.13
CA ALA A 252 29.39 1.71 39.71
C ALA A 252 30.34 2.83 39.23
N THR A 253 30.52 3.89 40.00
CA THR A 253 31.34 5.05 39.59
C THR A 253 32.77 4.90 40.11
N ALA A 254 33.73 4.75 39.23
CA ALA A 254 35.13 4.61 39.62
C ALA A 254 35.78 5.98 39.91
N LEU A 255 36.71 6.01 40.87
CA LEU A 255 37.54 7.17 41.18
C LEU A 255 38.99 6.88 40.77
N GLU A 256 39.64 7.85 40.12
CA GLU A 256 41.06 7.73 39.80
C GLU A 256 41.91 8.28 40.95
N ILE A 257 42.74 7.41 41.55
CA ILE A 257 43.68 7.75 42.60
C ILE A 257 45.06 7.31 42.11
N HIS A 258 46.01 8.26 42.04
CA HIS A 258 47.37 8.03 41.54
C HIS A 258 47.43 7.39 40.13
N GLY A 259 46.51 7.75 39.24
CA GLY A 259 46.47 7.21 37.87
C GLY A 259 45.86 5.81 37.73
N VAL A 260 45.31 5.25 38.81
CA VAL A 260 44.63 3.95 38.81
C VAL A 260 43.18 4.13 39.20
N SER A 261 42.29 3.44 38.49
CA SER A 261 40.84 3.51 38.71
C SER A 261 40.38 2.50 39.75
N TYR A 262 39.69 2.97 40.79
CA TYR A 262 39.18 2.15 41.89
C TYR A 262 37.68 2.35 42.08
N LEU A 263 36.97 1.23 42.28
CA LEU A 263 35.58 1.27 42.75
C LEU A 263 35.55 1.44 44.28
N PRO A 264 34.57 2.18 44.83
CA PRO A 264 34.47 2.37 46.27
C PRO A 264 34.23 1.04 46.98
N LYS A 265 34.90 0.86 48.12
CA LYS A 265 34.72 -0.29 49.01
C LYS A 265 33.36 -0.22 49.70
N THR A 266 32.94 0.97 50.11
CA THR A 266 31.64 1.22 50.75
C THR A 266 31.00 2.50 50.23
N CYS A 267 29.67 2.54 50.28
CA CYS A 267 28.86 3.67 49.85
C CYS A 267 27.81 3.96 50.93
N GLU A 268 27.76 5.19 51.41
CA GLU A 268 26.80 5.64 52.43
C GLU A 268 25.90 6.75 51.86
N ASP A 269 24.59 6.56 51.92
CA ASP A 269 23.62 7.61 51.59
C ASP A 269 23.59 8.64 52.73
N LYS A 270 23.95 9.89 52.44
CA LYS A 270 23.99 11.00 53.39
C LYS A 270 22.78 11.93 53.27
N GLY A 271 21.82 11.61 52.41
CA GLY A 271 20.62 12.40 52.19
C GLY A 271 20.37 12.75 50.71
N PRO A 272 19.42 13.66 50.45
CA PRO A 272 18.98 13.97 49.09
C PRO A 272 20.14 14.40 48.18
N GLY A 273 20.47 13.56 47.18
CA GLY A 273 21.48 13.84 46.17
C GLY A 273 22.94 13.76 46.65
N VAL A 274 23.20 13.18 47.83
CA VAL A 274 24.55 13.09 48.40
C VAL A 274 24.85 11.66 48.84
N VAL A 275 25.80 11.01 48.16
CA VAL A 275 26.31 9.69 48.56
C VAL A 275 27.81 9.80 48.79
N LEU A 276 28.28 9.30 49.94
CA LEU A 276 29.70 9.25 50.30
C LEU A 276 30.28 7.90 49.86
N GLY A 277 31.26 7.93 48.96
CA GLY A 277 32.10 6.77 48.66
C GLY A 277 33.29 6.72 49.61
N ARG A 278 33.71 5.51 49.99
CA ARG A 278 34.98 5.27 50.68
C ARG A 278 35.83 4.24 49.97
N TRP A 279 37.13 4.50 49.89
CA TRP A 279 38.14 3.61 49.32
C TRP A 279 39.22 3.32 50.35
N GLU A 280 39.78 2.13 50.28
CA GLU A 280 40.97 1.74 51.04
C GLU A 280 42.02 1.31 50.03
N ILE A 281 43.02 2.17 49.81
CA ILE A 281 44.01 2.02 48.75
C ILE A 281 45.31 1.56 49.38
N ASN A 282 45.77 0.36 49.01
CA ASN A 282 46.96 -0.30 49.57
C ASN A 282 48.18 -0.28 48.63
N GLN A 283 48.19 0.63 47.66
CA GLN A 283 49.23 0.74 46.63
C GLN A 283 49.57 2.21 46.39
N ASN A 284 50.83 2.47 46.04
CA ASN A 284 51.33 3.82 45.73
C ASN A 284 51.10 4.86 46.85
N GLU A 285 51.08 4.41 48.11
CA GLU A 285 51.03 5.26 49.32
C GLU A 285 52.37 5.27 50.05
N PRO A 286 53.42 5.93 49.52
CA PRO A 286 54.76 5.90 50.12
C PRO A 286 54.79 6.47 51.55
N ASP A 287 53.94 7.45 51.85
CA ASP A 287 53.85 8.04 53.20
C ASP A 287 53.28 7.06 54.25
N CYS A 288 52.56 6.04 53.80
CA CYS A 288 51.99 4.99 54.65
C CYS A 288 52.88 3.74 54.71
N ALA A 289 54.03 3.75 54.04
CA ALA A 289 54.94 2.61 54.01
C ALA A 289 55.91 2.65 55.20
N THR A 290 55.57 1.94 56.26
CA THR A 290 56.50 1.61 57.35
C THR A 290 57.54 0.59 56.90
N PHE A 291 58.68 0.53 57.58
CA PHE A 291 59.70 -0.48 57.29
C PHE A 291 60.44 -0.93 58.54
N TRP A 292 60.97 -2.14 58.49
CA TRP A 292 61.79 -2.70 59.57
C TRP A 292 63.25 -2.26 59.38
N ASN A 293 63.75 -1.38 60.25
CA ASN A 293 65.07 -0.78 60.09
C ASN A 293 66.21 -1.77 60.43
N TRP A 294 66.30 -2.16 61.70
CA TRP A 294 67.35 -3.07 62.19
C TRP A 294 66.73 -4.20 63.00
N TYR A 295 67.45 -5.32 63.09
CA TYR A 295 67.04 -6.50 63.85
C TYR A 295 68.03 -6.91 64.93
N LYS A 296 67.52 -7.54 65.97
CA LYS A 296 68.27 -8.12 67.07
C LYS A 296 67.90 -9.59 67.21
N ASP A 297 68.92 -10.44 67.12
CA ASP A 297 68.80 -11.85 67.46
C ASP A 297 68.78 -11.99 68.99
N LYS A 298 67.70 -12.55 69.52
CA LYS A 298 67.53 -12.77 70.98
C LYS A 298 67.95 -14.17 71.39
N GLY A 299 68.45 -14.99 70.46
CA GLY A 299 68.84 -16.37 70.70
C GLY A 299 67.66 -17.33 70.71
N CYS A 300 67.89 -18.55 71.21
CA CYS A 300 66.87 -19.58 71.34
C CYS A 300 65.82 -19.19 72.37
N THR A 301 64.53 -19.43 72.10
CA THR A 301 63.43 -19.10 73.02
C THR A 301 63.54 -19.91 74.31
N SER A 302 63.90 -21.18 74.18
CA SER A 302 64.38 -22.04 75.26
C SER A 302 65.37 -23.08 74.73
N GLN A 303 66.11 -23.75 75.62
CA GLN A 303 67.06 -24.80 75.25
C GLN A 303 66.30 -25.99 74.65
N GLN A 304 66.71 -26.47 73.46
CA GLN A 304 66.05 -27.56 72.71
C GLN A 304 64.63 -27.24 72.21
N SER A 305 64.27 -25.96 72.09
CA SER A 305 62.97 -25.55 71.52
C SER A 305 62.89 -25.75 70.01
N GLY A 306 64.03 -25.81 69.32
CA GLY A 306 64.07 -25.65 67.87
C GLY A 306 63.62 -24.28 67.38
N LYS A 307 63.49 -23.27 68.27
CA LYS A 307 62.95 -21.94 67.95
C LYS A 307 63.92 -20.83 68.36
N ARG A 308 64.12 -19.86 67.46
CA ARG A 308 64.93 -18.66 67.69
C ARG A 308 64.07 -17.41 67.60
N ARG A 309 64.25 -16.49 68.56
CA ARG A 309 63.51 -15.22 68.62
C ARG A 309 64.29 -14.10 67.95
N ILE A 310 63.65 -13.43 67.00
CA ILE A 310 64.17 -12.25 66.30
C ILE A 310 63.25 -11.07 66.60
N GLU A 311 63.84 -9.90 66.88
CA GLU A 311 63.12 -8.64 67.10
C GLU A 311 63.56 -7.60 66.08
N HIS A 312 62.62 -6.85 65.47
CA HIS A 312 62.92 -5.73 64.58
C HIS A 312 62.29 -4.44 65.09
N TYR A 313 62.97 -3.31 64.87
CA TYR A 313 62.44 -1.97 65.12
C TYR A 313 61.66 -1.44 63.90
N LEU A 314 60.44 -0.95 64.13
CA LEU A 314 59.57 -0.40 63.09
C LEU A 314 59.80 1.11 62.95
N GLU A 315 60.09 1.56 61.73
CA GLU A 315 60.26 2.96 61.38
C GLU A 315 59.20 3.48 60.40
N ASN A 316 59.17 4.81 60.27
CA ASN A 316 58.24 5.57 59.45
C ASN A 316 56.77 5.36 59.84
N LEU A 317 56.50 5.17 61.15
CA LEU A 317 55.15 5.05 61.65
C LEU A 317 54.41 6.40 61.52
N PRO A 318 53.28 6.48 60.79
CA PRO A 318 52.54 7.72 60.62
C PRO A 318 52.06 8.29 61.96
N HIS A 319 52.08 9.63 62.09
CA HIS A 319 51.64 10.29 63.30
C HIS A 319 50.15 10.02 63.56
N GLY A 320 49.82 9.51 64.75
CA GLY A 320 48.46 9.14 65.14
C GLY A 320 47.97 7.79 64.61
N GLY A 321 48.77 7.07 63.81
CA GLY A 321 48.42 5.73 63.33
C GLY A 321 48.42 4.67 64.44
N ASP A 322 47.63 3.61 64.25
CA ASP A 322 47.61 2.48 65.18
C ASP A 322 48.87 1.63 64.97
N TRP A 323 49.86 1.82 65.84
CA TRP A 323 51.12 1.10 65.80
C TRP A 323 50.96 -0.42 65.78
N LYS A 324 49.88 -0.98 66.35
CA LYS A 324 49.62 -2.43 66.33
C LYS A 324 49.28 -2.89 64.92
N GLU A 325 48.40 -2.17 64.25
CA GLU A 325 47.98 -2.46 62.88
C GLU A 325 49.17 -2.36 61.91
N PHE A 326 49.97 -1.30 62.01
CA PHE A 326 51.19 -1.17 61.20
C PHE A 326 52.18 -2.30 61.49
N CYS A 327 52.43 -2.63 62.76
CA CYS A 327 53.33 -3.70 63.12
C CYS A 327 52.85 -5.08 62.60
N ALA A 328 51.55 -5.34 62.64
CA ALA A 328 50.94 -6.58 62.15
C ALA A 328 50.86 -6.67 60.61
N THR A 329 51.00 -5.56 59.88
CA THR A 329 50.85 -5.50 58.42
C THR A 329 52.11 -5.10 57.66
N THR A 330 53.17 -4.68 58.36
CA THR A 330 54.43 -4.31 57.71
C THR A 330 55.22 -5.56 57.32
N PRO A 331 55.45 -5.82 56.03
CA PRO A 331 56.14 -7.02 55.60
C PRO A 331 57.61 -7.01 56.05
N ALA A 332 58.11 -8.16 56.48
CA ALA A 332 59.50 -8.36 56.86
C ALA A 332 60.12 -9.47 55.99
N SER A 333 61.37 -9.26 55.55
CA SER A 333 62.11 -10.31 54.84
C SER A 333 63.51 -10.43 55.44
N PHE A 334 63.80 -11.55 56.08
CA PHE A 334 65.10 -11.83 56.70
C PHE A 334 65.37 -13.34 56.77
N ARG A 335 66.65 -13.72 56.78
CA ARG A 335 67.09 -15.14 56.78
C ARG A 335 66.43 -16.01 55.69
N GLY A 336 66.13 -15.42 54.52
CA GLY A 336 65.48 -16.12 53.41
C GLY A 336 63.99 -16.41 53.61
N MET A 337 63.37 -15.88 54.66
CA MET A 337 61.93 -15.99 54.93
C MET A 337 61.24 -14.65 54.65
N HIS A 338 59.96 -14.72 54.30
CA HIS A 338 59.09 -13.56 54.09
C HIS A 338 57.88 -13.66 55.01
N PHE A 339 57.58 -12.56 55.70
CA PHE A 339 56.46 -12.43 56.60
C PHE A 339 55.61 -11.24 56.16
N ILE A 340 54.29 -11.40 56.19
CA ILE A 340 53.33 -10.32 55.90
C ILE A 340 53.29 -9.26 57.00
N GLY A 341 53.83 -9.57 58.19
CA GLY A 341 53.76 -8.77 59.40
C GLY A 341 54.53 -9.41 60.55
N ALA A 342 54.58 -8.73 61.69
CA ALA A 342 55.10 -9.32 62.92
C ALA A 342 54.15 -10.36 63.52
N GLN A 343 54.69 -11.39 64.17
CA GLN A 343 53.88 -12.38 64.89
C GLN A 343 53.33 -11.80 66.20
N GLU A 344 54.14 -11.00 66.88
CA GLU A 344 53.74 -10.22 68.06
C GLU A 344 54.33 -8.82 67.96
N CYS A 345 53.61 -7.87 68.54
CA CYS A 345 53.94 -6.45 68.49
C CYS A 345 54.00 -5.90 69.92
N PHE A 346 55.04 -5.12 70.22
CA PHE A 346 55.19 -4.46 71.51
C PHE A 346 55.83 -3.08 71.38
N GLN A 347 55.61 -2.23 72.38
CA GLN A 347 56.24 -0.92 72.46
C GLN A 347 57.28 -0.86 73.58
N TYR A 348 58.43 -0.26 73.29
CA TYR A 348 59.51 -0.06 74.25
C TYR A 348 60.20 1.29 73.98
N ASN A 349 60.36 2.13 75.00
CA ASN A 349 60.94 3.48 74.88
C ASN A 349 60.33 4.31 73.73
N GLN A 350 58.99 4.32 73.60
CA GLN A 350 58.24 4.97 72.52
C GLN A 350 58.47 4.40 71.11
N GLY A 351 59.33 3.40 70.97
CA GLY A 351 59.53 2.65 69.74
C GLY A 351 58.54 1.48 69.62
N THR A 352 58.19 1.14 68.39
CA THR A 352 57.38 -0.05 68.08
C THR A 352 58.29 -1.16 67.56
N TYR A 353 58.10 -2.37 68.07
CA TYR A 353 58.91 -3.53 67.74
C TYR A 353 58.03 -4.70 67.34
N GLY A 354 58.47 -5.43 66.32
CA GLY A 354 57.93 -6.71 65.91
C GLY A 354 58.79 -7.85 66.43
N HIS A 355 58.16 -8.97 66.78
CA HIS A 355 58.81 -10.21 67.17
C HIS A 355 58.42 -11.33 66.20
N TRP A 356 59.37 -12.24 65.97
CA TRP A 356 59.16 -13.50 65.26
C TRP A 356 59.89 -14.63 65.98
N GLU A 357 59.25 -15.79 66.09
CA GLU A 357 59.85 -17.06 66.44
C GLU A 357 59.97 -17.93 65.19
N ILE A 358 61.21 -18.20 64.81
CA ILE A 358 61.54 -18.96 63.59
C ILE A 358 62.14 -20.31 63.95
N ASP A 359 61.92 -21.30 63.10
CA ASP A 359 62.56 -22.61 63.25
C ASP A 359 64.07 -22.51 63.04
N ASP A 360 64.82 -23.04 63.98
CA ASP A 360 66.27 -23.06 63.95
C ASP A 360 66.78 -24.31 64.67
N SER A 361 67.33 -25.26 63.90
CA SER A 361 67.81 -26.54 64.43
C SER A 361 69.09 -26.43 65.29
N SER A 362 69.69 -25.24 65.39
CA SER A 362 70.75 -24.96 66.36
C SER A 362 70.20 -24.62 67.76
N CYS A 363 68.89 -24.38 67.84
CA CYS A 363 68.08 -24.39 69.03
C CYS A 363 67.38 -25.77 69.16
#